data_AF-A0A3P8MUM4-F1
#
_entry.id   AF-A0A3P8MUM4-F1
#
_cell.length_a   1.000
_cell.length_b   1.000
_cell.length_c   1.000
_cell.angle_alpha   90.00
_cell.angle_beta   90.00
_cell.angle_gamma   90.00
#
_symmetry.space_group_name_H-M   'P 1'
#
loop_
_entity.id
_entity.type
_entity.pdbx_description
1 polymer ?
#
loop_
_entity_poly.entity_id
_entity_poly.type
_entity_poly.pdbx_seq_one_letter_code
_entity_poly.pdbx_strand_id
1 'polypeptide(L)'
;MTIRSSETIRGALSFNFSSYKKVVPSHIKQIDISFLQWFIGFVEGDGSFIVSKKNKNNKQLMFIINQKDPKLMFKIKKKLGFGNVTNYEQDGQIYYRYSVSSLKNITRLMHLFNGNLILEKVNTRFQTWISQYNEQDFRSPITLLNQSPCLDLNSGWLSGFIDADGGFYARLKIDSMRLTWRLNMKFYITQKQEYKVLQVIKFLFSTDHQPLIINSSDVTKNIYNMKKDYYRLELTNAKHILNVINYLNIYPLQGNKNIIFKRWERIYGNKIILKSIKTNFHTKSFKRFKRLVDNLNLKS
;
A
#
# COMPACT_ATOMS: atom_id res chain seq x y z
N MET A 1 20.99 12.08 -39.62
CA MET A 1 21.54 12.41 -38.29
C MET A 1 20.69 11.69 -37.25
N THR A 2 21.15 10.52 -36.83
CA THR A 2 20.46 9.60 -35.92
C THR A 2 20.65 10.10 -34.49
N ILE A 3 19.60 10.62 -33.87
CA ILE A 3 19.62 11.01 -32.47
C ILE A 3 19.62 9.73 -31.64
N ARG A 4 20.81 9.34 -31.17
CA ARG A 4 21.00 8.53 -29.97
C ARG A 4 20.59 9.38 -28.76
N SER A 5 19.62 8.92 -28.00
CA SER A 5 19.37 9.33 -26.61
C SER A 5 18.39 8.30 -25.99
N SER A 6 18.60 7.70 -24.83
CA SER A 6 19.56 7.93 -23.76
C SER A 6 19.80 6.62 -22.98
N GLU A 7 21.05 6.15 -22.97
CA GLU A 7 21.54 5.18 -22.00
C GLU A 7 21.68 5.84 -20.61
N THR A 8 20.56 6.24 -19.99
CA THR A 8 20.57 6.90 -18.66
C THR A 8 19.53 6.31 -17.70
N ILE A 9 19.27 5.01 -17.77
CA ILE A 9 18.45 4.27 -16.79
C ILE A 9 19.28 3.20 -16.04
N ARG A 10 20.59 3.12 -16.26
CA ARG A 10 21.48 2.35 -15.38
C ARG A 10 21.73 3.13 -14.09
N GLY A 11 20.84 3.02 -13.10
CA GLY A 11 21.12 3.54 -11.76
C GLY A 11 19.97 3.65 -10.76
N ALA A 12 18.70 3.45 -11.16
CA ALA A 12 17.63 3.41 -10.16
C ALA A 12 17.69 2.07 -9.40
N LEU A 13 17.87 2.12 -8.07
CA LEU A 13 17.74 0.95 -7.23
C LEU A 13 16.34 0.37 -7.41
N SER A 14 16.22 -0.85 -7.93
CA SER A 14 14.95 -1.54 -8.16
C SER A 14 14.78 -2.72 -7.21
N PHE A 15 13.54 -3.21 -7.05
CA PHE A 15 13.30 -4.46 -6.33
C PHE A 15 14.15 -5.61 -6.89
N ASN A 16 14.86 -6.32 -6.01
CA ASN A 16 15.74 -7.43 -6.36
C ASN A 16 15.33 -8.69 -5.60
N PHE A 17 14.80 -9.67 -6.34
CA PHE A 17 14.33 -10.95 -5.78
C PHE A 17 15.27 -12.13 -6.03
N SER A 18 16.51 -11.87 -6.48
CA SER A 18 17.48 -12.93 -6.81
C SER A 18 17.79 -13.85 -5.63
N SER A 19 17.92 -13.28 -4.43
CA SER A 19 18.15 -14.02 -3.20
C SER A 19 16.94 -14.87 -2.82
N TYR A 20 15.74 -14.28 -2.84
CA TYR A 20 14.49 -14.99 -2.57
C TYR A 20 14.23 -16.16 -3.52
N LYS A 21 14.49 -15.98 -4.83
CA LYS A 21 14.34 -17.00 -5.87
C LYS A 21 15.04 -18.32 -5.54
N LYS A 22 16.17 -18.27 -4.82
CA LYS A 22 16.95 -19.45 -4.43
C LYS A 22 16.33 -20.25 -3.28
N VAL A 23 15.44 -19.63 -2.50
CA VAL A 23 14.90 -20.21 -1.26
C VAL A 23 13.38 -20.42 -1.30
N VAL A 24 12.72 -20.12 -2.42
CA VAL A 24 11.28 -20.32 -2.63
C VAL A 24 10.86 -21.78 -2.31
N PRO A 25 9.66 -22.02 -1.74
CA PRO A 25 9.18 -23.39 -1.54
C PRO A 25 9.12 -24.17 -2.85
N SER A 26 9.53 -25.44 -2.83
CA SER A 26 9.64 -26.30 -4.01
C SER A 26 8.34 -26.47 -4.80
N HIS A 27 7.18 -26.37 -4.14
CA HIS A 27 5.87 -26.47 -4.80
C HIS A 27 5.42 -25.16 -5.49
N ILE A 28 6.10 -24.04 -5.27
CA ILE A 28 5.84 -22.78 -5.95
C ILE A 28 6.62 -22.79 -7.28
N LYS A 29 5.90 -23.09 -8.36
CA LYS A 29 6.48 -23.24 -9.71
C LYS A 29 6.81 -21.90 -10.37
N GLN A 30 6.04 -20.86 -10.08
CA GLN A 30 6.19 -19.55 -10.70
C GLN A 30 6.09 -18.46 -9.64
N ILE A 31 7.06 -17.55 -9.67
CA ILE A 31 7.11 -16.39 -8.80
C ILE A 31 6.39 -15.23 -9.48
N ASP A 32 5.39 -14.71 -8.81
CA ASP A 32 4.64 -13.54 -9.23
C ASP A 32 5.32 -12.28 -8.67
N ILE A 33 6.13 -11.63 -9.50
CA ILE A 33 6.94 -10.46 -9.11
C ILE A 33 6.05 -9.29 -8.69
N SER A 34 4.94 -9.05 -9.39
CA SER A 34 3.98 -8.00 -9.05
C SER A 34 3.34 -8.27 -7.69
N PHE A 35 3.01 -9.53 -7.38
CA PHE A 35 2.55 -9.91 -6.04
C PHE A 35 3.63 -9.69 -4.98
N LEU A 36 4.91 -10.01 -5.23
CA LEU A 36 5.97 -9.78 -4.24
C LEU A 36 6.18 -8.29 -3.96
N GLN A 37 6.17 -7.44 -5.00
CA GLN A 37 6.23 -5.98 -4.84
C GLN A 37 5.04 -5.48 -4.02
N TRP A 38 3.81 -5.90 -4.38
CA TRP A 38 2.61 -5.58 -3.61
C TRP A 38 2.73 -6.07 -2.15
N PHE A 39 3.22 -7.30 -1.94
CA PHE A 39 3.32 -7.89 -0.61
C PHE A 39 4.29 -7.09 0.26
N ILE A 40 5.42 -6.65 -0.29
CA ILE A 40 6.35 -5.77 0.43
C ILE A 40 5.65 -4.47 0.84
N GLY A 41 5.03 -3.75 -0.09
CA GLY A 41 4.34 -2.49 0.25
C GLY A 41 3.23 -2.67 1.28
N PHE A 42 2.49 -3.78 1.21
CA PHE A 42 1.46 -4.13 2.19
C PHE A 42 2.06 -4.41 3.57
N VAL A 43 3.19 -5.13 3.63
CA VAL A 43 3.92 -5.41 4.86
C VAL A 43 4.52 -4.16 5.50
N GLU A 44 4.94 -3.18 4.71
CA GLU A 44 5.46 -1.93 5.26
C GLU A 44 4.38 -1.10 5.98
N GLY A 45 3.11 -1.26 5.60
CA GLY A 45 1.96 -0.69 6.33
C GLY A 45 1.49 -1.56 7.50
N ASP A 46 1.18 -2.84 7.25
CA ASP A 46 0.46 -3.71 8.21
C ASP A 46 1.27 -4.87 8.79
N GLY A 47 2.51 -5.08 8.34
CA GLY A 47 3.37 -6.16 8.78
C GLY A 47 4.12 -5.88 10.09
N SER A 48 4.41 -6.95 10.82
CA SER A 48 5.14 -6.90 12.08
C SER A 48 6.26 -7.94 12.15
N PHE A 49 7.50 -7.46 12.24
CA PHE A 49 8.68 -8.25 12.60
C PHE A 49 8.79 -8.31 14.12
N ILE A 50 8.74 -9.52 14.69
CA ILE A 50 8.64 -9.74 16.13
C ILE A 50 9.83 -10.57 16.61
N VAL A 51 10.42 -10.10 17.70
CA VAL A 51 11.36 -10.83 18.53
C VAL A 51 10.69 -11.03 19.89
N SER A 52 10.18 -12.23 20.16
CA SER A 52 9.54 -12.55 21.44
C SER A 52 10.51 -13.30 22.36
N LYS A 53 10.37 -13.13 23.67
CA LYS A 53 11.11 -13.97 24.63
C LYS A 53 10.43 -15.34 24.69
N LYS A 54 11.19 -16.40 24.40
CA LYS A 54 10.73 -17.79 24.58
C LYS A 54 11.07 -18.27 26.00
N ASN A 55 12.32 -18.01 26.43
CA ASN A 55 12.86 -18.34 27.75
C ASN A 55 13.93 -17.29 28.13
N LYS A 56 14.54 -17.36 29.33
CA LYS A 56 15.60 -16.41 29.76
C LYS A 56 16.73 -16.25 28.73
N ASN A 57 17.10 -17.34 28.04
CA ASN A 57 18.26 -17.36 27.11
C ASN A 57 17.86 -17.50 25.62
N ASN A 58 16.57 -17.67 25.32
CA ASN A 58 16.11 -17.94 23.95
C ASN A 58 15.03 -16.96 23.52
N LYS A 59 15.24 -16.32 22.38
CA LYS A 59 14.24 -15.47 21.72
C LYS A 59 13.62 -16.24 20.54
N GLN A 60 12.38 -15.95 20.19
CA GLN A 60 11.72 -16.52 19.03
C GLN A 60 11.44 -15.41 18.01
N LEU A 61 11.77 -15.68 16.75
CA LEU A 61 11.45 -14.83 15.63
C LEU A 61 10.07 -15.17 15.10
N MET A 62 9.24 -14.15 14.94
CA MET A 62 7.94 -14.28 14.30
C MET A 62 7.72 -13.14 13.31
N PHE A 63 6.96 -13.45 12.27
CA PHE A 63 6.40 -12.45 11.36
C PHE A 63 4.88 -12.58 11.39
N ILE A 64 4.18 -11.46 11.54
CA ILE A 64 2.73 -11.43 11.70
C ILE A 64 2.10 -10.32 10.84
N ILE A 65 0.94 -10.62 10.25
CA ILE A 65 0.00 -9.65 9.70
C ILE A 65 -1.38 -9.96 10.28
N ASN A 66 -2.07 -8.94 10.81
CA ASN A 66 -3.45 -9.06 11.30
C ASN A 66 -4.38 -8.22 10.42
N GLN A 67 -5.49 -8.80 9.96
CA GLN A 67 -6.46 -8.14 9.09
C GLN A 67 -7.88 -8.67 9.32
N LYS A 68 -8.89 -7.89 8.93
CA LYS A 68 -10.29 -8.35 8.90
C LYS A 68 -10.66 -9.10 7.63
N ASP A 69 -9.75 -9.17 6.66
CA ASP A 69 -9.96 -9.83 5.36
C ASP A 69 -9.36 -11.25 5.35
N PRO A 70 -10.16 -12.30 5.64
CA PRO A 70 -9.66 -13.68 5.59
C PRO A 70 -9.19 -14.09 4.20
N LYS A 71 -9.88 -13.63 3.14
CA LYS A 71 -9.53 -14.00 1.76
C LYS A 71 -8.13 -13.51 1.42
N LEU A 72 -7.79 -12.29 1.86
CA LEU A 72 -6.45 -11.76 1.71
C LEU A 72 -5.41 -12.58 2.49
N MET A 73 -5.68 -12.96 3.74
CA MET A 73 -4.75 -13.76 4.54
C MET A 73 -4.47 -15.13 3.91
N PHE A 74 -5.51 -15.84 3.45
CA PHE A 74 -5.34 -17.12 2.75
C PHE A 74 -4.67 -16.96 1.39
N LYS A 75 -4.91 -15.86 0.68
CA LYS A 75 -4.23 -15.53 -0.59
C LYS A 75 -2.74 -15.30 -0.39
N ILE A 76 -2.34 -14.56 0.65
CA ILE A 76 -0.92 -14.38 1.03
C ILE A 76 -0.27 -15.73 1.30
N LYS A 77 -0.88 -16.56 2.18
CA LYS A 77 -0.39 -17.91 2.48
C LYS A 77 -0.21 -18.75 1.20
N LYS A 78 -1.20 -18.75 0.31
CA LYS A 78 -1.16 -19.50 -0.95
C LYS A 78 -0.05 -19.00 -1.88
N LYS A 79 0.10 -17.68 -2.05
CA LYS A 79 1.09 -17.08 -2.96
C LYS A 79 2.52 -17.24 -2.45
N LEU A 80 2.74 -17.20 -1.13
CA LEU A 80 4.05 -17.46 -0.53
C LEU A 80 4.38 -18.96 -0.44
N GLY A 81 3.36 -19.82 -0.32
CA GLY A 81 3.52 -21.27 -0.17
C GLY A 81 3.89 -21.71 1.25
N PHE A 82 3.77 -20.84 2.24
CA PHE A 82 4.07 -21.15 3.64
C PHE A 82 3.32 -20.22 4.60
N GLY A 83 3.51 -20.47 5.90
CA GLY A 83 2.87 -19.73 6.98
C GLY A 83 1.50 -20.30 7.38
N ASN A 84 0.97 -19.77 8.47
CA ASN A 84 -0.29 -20.21 9.06
C ASN A 84 -1.28 -19.05 9.10
N VAL A 85 -2.56 -19.37 8.88
CA VAL A 85 -3.65 -18.42 9.04
C VAL A 85 -4.52 -18.93 10.18
N THR A 86 -4.66 -18.13 11.22
CA THR A 86 -5.58 -18.37 12.34
C THR A 86 -6.54 -17.20 12.45
N ASN A 87 -7.63 -17.34 13.20
CA ASN A 87 -8.46 -16.22 13.60
C ASN A 87 -8.39 -15.99 15.11
N TYR A 88 -8.79 -14.81 15.53
CA TYR A 88 -8.97 -14.46 16.93
C TYR A 88 -10.00 -13.34 17.03
N GLU A 89 -10.66 -13.24 18.18
CA GLU A 89 -11.58 -12.14 18.46
C GLU A 89 -10.87 -11.08 19.29
N GLN A 90 -11.12 -9.81 18.96
CA GLN A 90 -10.67 -8.66 19.73
C GLN A 90 -11.74 -7.57 19.63
N ASP A 91 -12.20 -7.07 20.78
CA ASP A 91 -13.23 -6.02 20.87
C ASP A 91 -14.50 -6.36 20.07
N GLY A 92 -15.00 -7.60 20.20
CA GLY A 92 -16.20 -8.09 19.52
C GLY A 92 -16.05 -8.24 18.00
N GLN A 93 -14.82 -8.17 17.47
CA GLN A 93 -14.54 -8.27 16.04
C GLN A 93 -13.56 -9.41 15.76
N ILE A 94 -13.86 -10.19 14.72
CA ILE A 94 -13.00 -11.28 14.27
C ILE A 94 -11.89 -10.72 13.38
N TYR A 95 -10.64 -11.03 13.74
CA TYR A 95 -9.46 -10.78 12.95
C TYR A 95 -8.85 -12.09 12.50
N TYR A 96 -8.17 -12.06 11.36
CA TYR A 96 -7.36 -13.15 10.83
C TYR A 96 -5.89 -12.77 10.90
N ARG A 97 -5.08 -13.72 11.34
CA ARG A 97 -3.64 -13.59 11.52
C ARG A 97 -2.92 -14.49 10.53
N TYR A 98 -2.20 -13.90 9.57
CA TYR A 98 -1.13 -14.61 8.88
C TYR A 98 0.13 -14.58 9.76
N SER A 99 0.75 -15.74 10.00
CA SER A 99 1.92 -15.85 10.86
C SER A 99 2.98 -16.82 10.32
N VAL A 100 4.25 -16.49 10.56
CA VAL A 100 5.41 -17.31 10.23
C VAL A 100 6.34 -17.32 11.44
N SER A 101 6.76 -18.50 11.89
CA SER A 101 7.65 -18.66 13.05
C SER A 101 8.70 -19.77 12.91
N SER A 102 8.62 -20.60 11.86
CA SER A 102 9.64 -21.61 11.60
C SER A 102 10.88 -20.97 10.98
N LEU A 103 12.07 -21.31 11.49
CA LEU A 103 13.34 -20.73 11.06
C LEU A 103 13.49 -20.74 9.54
N LYS A 104 13.26 -21.89 8.90
CA LYS A 104 13.28 -22.05 7.43
C LYS A 104 12.44 -21.00 6.68
N ASN A 105 11.24 -20.70 7.17
CA ASN A 105 10.35 -19.73 6.52
C ASN A 105 10.67 -18.29 6.91
N ILE A 106 11.25 -18.06 8.09
CA ILE A 106 11.80 -16.77 8.49
C ILE A 106 12.97 -16.39 7.57
N THR A 107 13.90 -17.33 7.32
CA THR A 107 15.01 -17.15 6.38
C THR A 107 14.49 -16.76 4.98
N ARG A 108 13.42 -17.42 4.50
CA ARG A 108 12.75 -17.06 3.23
C ARG A 108 12.25 -15.62 3.22
N LEU A 109 11.59 -15.18 4.28
CA LEU A 109 11.12 -13.80 4.40
C LEU A 109 12.28 -12.81 4.49
N MET A 110 13.38 -13.16 5.17
CA MET A 110 14.57 -12.30 5.20
C MET A 110 15.18 -12.13 3.80
N HIS A 111 15.30 -13.19 3.01
CA HIS A 111 15.74 -13.08 1.60
C HIS A 111 14.75 -12.30 0.71
N LEU A 112 13.47 -12.25 1.08
CA LEU A 112 12.45 -11.46 0.37
C LEU A 112 12.55 -9.97 0.68
N PHE A 113 12.73 -9.60 1.95
CA PHE A 113 12.70 -8.20 2.39
C PHE A 113 14.07 -7.51 2.35
N ASN A 114 15.17 -8.24 2.52
CA ASN A 114 16.51 -7.66 2.60
C ASN A 114 16.88 -6.91 1.32
N GLY A 115 17.08 -5.59 1.43
CA GLY A 115 17.34 -4.70 0.29
C GLY A 115 16.11 -4.28 -0.52
N ASN A 116 14.89 -4.62 -0.07
CA ASN A 116 13.63 -4.37 -0.80
C ASN A 116 12.62 -3.48 -0.04
N LEU A 117 12.91 -3.07 1.20
CA LEU A 117 12.03 -2.21 2.01
C LEU A 117 12.31 -0.73 1.73
N ILE A 118 11.26 0.09 1.65
CA ILE A 118 11.32 1.52 1.34
C ILE A 118 11.19 2.39 2.60
N LEU A 119 10.35 2.01 3.57
CA LEU A 119 10.12 2.80 4.78
C LEU A 119 11.27 2.63 5.77
N GLU A 120 11.84 3.74 6.22
CA GLU A 120 12.99 3.75 7.13
C GLU A 120 12.67 3.03 8.45
N LYS A 121 11.51 3.30 9.06
CA LYS A 121 11.12 2.65 10.33
C LYS A 121 10.92 1.14 10.19
N VAL A 122 10.50 0.68 9.01
CA VAL A 122 10.30 -0.75 8.75
C VAL A 122 11.65 -1.41 8.56
N ASN A 123 12.55 -0.78 7.81
CA ASN A 123 13.95 -1.18 7.69
C ASN A 123 14.62 -1.32 9.06
N THR A 124 14.51 -0.35 9.95
CA THR A 124 15.09 -0.43 11.30
C THR A 124 14.55 -1.64 12.09
N ARG A 125 13.24 -1.89 12.07
CA ARG A 125 12.65 -3.08 12.70
C ARG A 125 13.15 -4.38 12.08
N PHE A 126 13.31 -4.40 10.76
CA PHE A 126 13.83 -5.55 10.03
C PHE A 126 15.32 -5.81 10.32
N GLN A 127 16.13 -4.77 10.49
CA GLN A 127 17.54 -4.89 10.88
C GLN A 127 17.69 -5.54 12.26
N THR A 128 16.88 -5.12 13.24
CA THR A 128 16.83 -5.79 14.55
C THR A 128 16.45 -7.27 14.42
N TRP A 129 15.54 -7.59 13.51
CA TRP A 129 15.11 -8.95 13.23
C TRP A 129 16.23 -9.82 12.63
N ILE A 130 17.00 -9.29 11.67
CA ILE A 130 18.20 -9.95 11.12
C ILE A 130 19.28 -10.11 12.18
N SER A 131 19.57 -9.07 12.97
CA SER A 131 20.58 -9.15 14.04
C SER A 131 20.26 -10.30 14.99
N GLN A 132 19.00 -10.39 15.41
CA GLN A 132 18.54 -11.47 16.27
C GLN A 132 18.61 -12.85 15.61
N TYR A 133 18.39 -12.96 14.30
CA TYR A 133 18.56 -14.20 13.55
C TYR A 133 20.01 -14.64 13.52
N ASN A 134 20.92 -13.71 13.24
CA ASN A 134 22.35 -14.01 13.16
C ASN A 134 22.93 -14.40 14.53
N GLU A 135 22.37 -13.89 15.64
CA GLU A 135 22.67 -14.36 17.00
C GLU A 135 22.17 -15.79 17.30
N GLN A 136 21.24 -16.33 16.52
CA GLN A 136 20.66 -17.66 16.76
C GLN A 136 21.20 -18.72 15.78
N ASP A 137 21.45 -18.31 14.54
CA ASP A 137 21.88 -19.18 13.43
C ASP A 137 23.25 -18.76 12.90
N PHE A 138 24.28 -18.93 13.74
CA PHE A 138 25.66 -18.55 13.42
C PHE A 138 26.26 -19.29 12.22
N ARG A 139 25.65 -20.40 11.78
CA ARG A 139 26.16 -21.22 10.68
C ARG A 139 25.83 -20.64 9.31
N SER A 140 24.77 -19.84 9.21
CA SER A 140 24.33 -19.20 7.96
C SER A 140 23.82 -17.79 8.20
N PRO A 141 24.69 -16.85 8.63
CA PRO A 141 24.28 -15.48 8.87
C PRO A 141 23.83 -14.80 7.57
N ILE A 142 22.82 -13.95 7.69
CA ILE A 142 22.35 -13.11 6.59
C ILE A 142 23.05 -11.76 6.68
N THR A 143 23.83 -11.42 5.66
CA THR A 143 24.40 -10.09 5.49
C THR A 143 23.29 -9.09 5.15
N LEU A 144 23.15 -8.06 5.96
CA LEU A 144 22.22 -6.96 5.70
C LEU A 144 22.65 -6.19 4.46
N LEU A 145 21.72 -5.92 3.55
CA LEU A 145 21.95 -5.07 2.39
C LEU A 145 21.59 -3.62 2.74
N ASN A 146 22.54 -2.70 2.62
CA ASN A 146 22.30 -1.28 2.82
C ASN A 146 21.78 -0.61 1.53
N GLN A 147 20.61 -1.06 1.07
CA GLN A 147 19.98 -0.53 -0.13
C GLN A 147 18.45 -0.56 0.01
N SER A 148 17.78 0.35 -0.68
CA SER A 148 16.32 0.42 -0.79
C SER A 148 15.92 0.71 -2.24
N PRO A 149 14.84 0.09 -2.74
CA PRO A 149 14.30 0.43 -4.05
C PRO A 149 13.86 1.90 -4.10
N CYS A 150 13.94 2.51 -5.28
CA CYS A 150 13.34 3.80 -5.55
C CYS A 150 11.82 3.66 -5.56
N LEU A 151 11.13 4.60 -4.92
CA LEU A 151 9.67 4.69 -4.96
C LEU A 151 9.23 5.33 -6.29
N ASP A 152 8.47 4.57 -7.08
CA ASP A 152 7.92 5.01 -8.37
C ASP A 152 6.49 4.49 -8.60
N LEU A 153 5.95 4.73 -9.80
CA LEU A 153 4.65 4.20 -10.25
C LEU A 153 4.78 2.99 -11.19
N ASN A 154 5.98 2.40 -11.31
CA ASN A 154 6.30 1.29 -12.21
C ASN A 154 6.46 -0.05 -11.47
N SER A 155 6.00 -0.12 -10.22
CA SER A 155 6.05 -1.31 -9.39
C SER A 155 4.78 -1.48 -8.58
N GLY A 156 4.48 -2.71 -8.16
CA GLY A 156 3.30 -3.02 -7.35
C GLY A 156 3.37 -2.53 -5.89
N TRP A 157 4.49 -1.97 -5.44
CA TRP A 157 4.71 -1.60 -4.05
C TRP A 157 3.67 -0.61 -3.52
N LEU A 158 3.44 0.47 -4.26
CA LEU A 158 2.51 1.51 -3.80
C LEU A 158 1.07 0.98 -3.75
N SER A 159 0.73 -0.06 -4.53
CA SER A 159 -0.58 -0.69 -4.48
C SER A 159 -0.74 -1.46 -3.16
N GLY A 160 0.29 -2.21 -2.75
CA GLY A 160 0.36 -2.84 -1.43
C GLY A 160 0.25 -1.84 -0.28
N PHE A 161 1.02 -0.75 -0.37
CA PHE A 161 1.01 0.28 0.66
C PHE A 161 -0.35 1.00 0.75
N ILE A 162 -1.01 1.23 -0.39
CA ILE A 162 -2.40 1.73 -0.44
C ILE A 162 -3.36 0.71 0.16
N ASP A 163 -3.17 -0.59 -0.06
CA ASP A 163 -4.01 -1.65 0.51
C ASP A 163 -3.93 -1.70 2.04
N ALA A 164 -2.80 -1.33 2.63
CA ALA A 164 -2.67 -1.14 4.08
C ALA A 164 -3.29 0.20 4.51
N ASP A 165 -2.68 1.32 4.11
CA ASP A 165 -2.92 2.64 4.76
C ASP A 165 -3.69 3.66 3.89
N GLY A 166 -4.02 3.27 2.66
CA GLY A 166 -4.77 4.09 1.72
C GLY A 166 -6.29 4.06 1.95
N GLY A 167 -6.98 5.03 1.37
CA GLY A 167 -8.44 5.08 1.37
C GLY A 167 -9.02 5.93 0.24
N PHE A 168 -10.29 5.63 -0.07
CA PHE A 168 -11.05 6.28 -1.12
C PHE A 168 -12.32 6.89 -0.53
N TYR A 169 -12.63 8.10 -0.96
CA TYR A 169 -13.78 8.84 -0.48
C TYR A 169 -14.50 9.49 -1.65
N ALA A 170 -15.82 9.48 -1.60
CA ALA A 170 -16.67 10.25 -2.49
C ALA A 170 -17.90 10.76 -1.73
N ARG A 171 -18.30 12.01 -2.00
CA ARG A 171 -19.54 12.57 -1.47
C ARG A 171 -20.18 13.49 -2.48
N LEU A 172 -21.50 13.41 -2.57
CA LEU A 172 -22.30 14.40 -3.26
C LEU A 172 -22.68 15.52 -2.29
N LYS A 173 -22.50 16.77 -2.72
CA LYS A 173 -22.97 17.97 -2.03
C LYS A 173 -23.84 18.78 -2.97
N ILE A 174 -24.82 19.49 -2.42
CA ILE A 174 -25.56 20.49 -3.18
C ILE A 174 -24.67 21.74 -3.29
N ASP A 175 -24.50 22.23 -4.51
CA ASP A 175 -23.98 23.56 -4.80
C ASP A 175 -25.18 24.51 -4.79
N SER A 176 -25.38 25.18 -3.66
CA SER A 176 -26.52 26.07 -3.42
C SER A 176 -26.56 27.25 -4.39
N MET A 177 -25.39 27.76 -4.81
CA MET A 177 -25.30 28.88 -5.74
C MET A 177 -25.77 28.50 -7.14
N ARG A 178 -25.41 27.30 -7.61
CA ARG A 178 -25.75 26.84 -8.96
C ARG A 178 -27.04 26.02 -9.03
N LEU A 179 -27.61 25.68 -7.87
CA LEU A 179 -28.72 24.72 -7.71
C LEU A 179 -28.42 23.41 -8.45
N THR A 180 -27.19 22.91 -8.29
CA THR A 180 -26.71 21.66 -8.89
C THR A 180 -26.06 20.75 -7.85
N TRP A 181 -25.73 19.54 -8.26
CA TRP A 181 -24.97 18.60 -7.45
C TRP A 181 -23.49 18.65 -7.79
N ARG A 182 -22.64 18.74 -6.76
CA ARG A 182 -21.19 18.66 -6.86
C ARG A 182 -20.68 17.36 -6.27
N LEU A 183 -19.83 16.67 -7.03
CA LEU A 183 -19.10 15.49 -6.58
C LEU A 183 -17.75 15.90 -5.98
N ASN A 184 -17.52 15.52 -4.73
CA ASN A 184 -16.23 15.65 -4.07
C ASN A 184 -15.61 14.26 -3.91
N MET A 185 -14.51 14.01 -4.60
CA MET A 185 -13.74 12.78 -4.49
C MET A 185 -12.40 13.05 -3.84
N LYS A 186 -11.92 12.08 -3.06
CA LYS A 186 -10.60 12.13 -2.44
C LYS A 186 -9.97 10.75 -2.43
N PHE A 187 -8.69 10.71 -2.73
CA PHE A 187 -7.81 9.62 -2.35
C PHE A 187 -6.95 10.08 -1.17
N TYR A 188 -6.65 9.21 -0.23
CA TYR A 188 -5.75 9.55 0.87
C TYR A 188 -4.90 8.38 1.32
N ILE A 189 -3.75 8.69 1.93
CA ILE A 189 -2.91 7.74 2.69
C ILE A 189 -2.61 8.37 4.04
N THR A 190 -2.76 7.61 5.12
CA THR A 190 -2.41 8.09 6.48
C THR A 190 -1.31 7.21 7.07
N GLN A 191 -0.20 7.81 7.51
CA GLN A 191 0.94 7.04 8.02
C GLN A 191 1.67 7.78 9.14
N LYS A 192 2.15 7.04 10.15
CA LYS A 192 2.98 7.58 11.24
C LYS A 192 4.41 7.81 10.82
N GLN A 193 4.97 8.99 11.12
CA GLN A 193 6.40 9.36 10.96
C GLN A 193 6.98 9.32 9.51
N GLU A 194 6.21 8.94 8.49
CA GLU A 194 6.68 8.78 7.10
C GLU A 194 6.41 10.00 6.21
N TYR A 195 6.69 11.21 6.70
CA TYR A 195 6.38 12.44 5.97
C TYR A 195 7.05 12.51 4.59
N LYS A 196 8.35 12.19 4.51
CA LYS A 196 9.13 12.23 3.26
C LYS A 196 8.54 11.31 2.20
N VAL A 197 8.16 10.08 2.57
CA VAL A 197 7.56 9.11 1.66
C VAL A 197 6.22 9.62 1.12
N LEU A 198 5.37 10.19 1.97
CA LEU A 198 4.10 10.78 1.53
C LEU A 198 4.29 11.96 0.57
N GLN A 199 5.35 12.77 0.75
CA GLN A 199 5.70 13.83 -0.21
C GLN A 199 6.10 13.28 -1.58
N VAL A 200 6.91 12.22 -1.61
CA VAL A 200 7.30 11.54 -2.86
C VAL A 200 6.05 10.98 -3.55
N ILE A 201 5.15 10.31 -2.82
CA ILE A 201 3.88 9.80 -3.40
C ILE A 201 3.03 10.95 -3.96
N LYS A 202 2.92 12.07 -3.26
CA LYS A 202 2.21 13.26 -3.77
C LYS A 202 2.82 13.71 -5.09
N PHE A 203 4.14 13.83 -5.17
CA PHE A 203 4.87 14.26 -6.35
C PHE A 203 4.63 13.32 -7.54
N LEU A 204 4.73 12.01 -7.31
CA LEU A 204 4.51 10.97 -8.32
C LEU A 204 3.13 11.07 -8.97
N PHE A 205 2.07 11.32 -8.18
CA PHE A 205 0.72 11.46 -8.74
C PHE A 205 0.40 12.87 -9.28
N SER A 206 1.22 13.88 -8.98
CA SER A 206 0.95 15.28 -9.34
C SER A 206 1.67 15.74 -10.61
N THR A 207 2.69 15.03 -11.08
CA THR A 207 3.51 15.45 -12.22
C THR A 207 3.25 14.63 -13.48
N ASP A 208 3.31 15.30 -14.64
CA ASP A 208 3.50 14.67 -15.96
C ASP A 208 4.99 14.74 -16.37
N HIS A 209 5.93 14.51 -15.43
CA HIS A 209 7.40 14.67 -15.60
C HIS A 209 7.98 16.11 -15.55
N GLN A 210 7.39 17.07 -14.83
CA GLN A 210 8.10 18.34 -14.53
C GLN A 210 8.64 18.36 -13.09
N PRO A 211 9.93 18.66 -12.86
CA PRO A 211 10.47 18.88 -11.54
C PRO A 211 9.97 20.24 -11.04
N LEU A 212 9.15 20.24 -9.99
CA LEU A 212 8.74 21.45 -9.31
C LEU A 212 9.51 21.59 -8.01
N ILE A 213 10.19 22.74 -7.88
CA ILE A 213 10.73 23.25 -6.63
C ILE A 213 9.55 23.36 -5.66
N ILE A 214 9.62 22.61 -4.55
CA ILE A 214 8.59 22.61 -3.52
C ILE A 214 8.64 23.96 -2.80
N ASN A 215 7.77 24.90 -3.18
CA ASN A 215 7.47 26.02 -2.31
C ASN A 215 6.66 25.50 -1.11
N SER A 216 7.14 25.81 0.09
CA SER A 216 6.58 25.39 1.39
C SER A 216 5.12 25.78 1.61
N SER A 217 4.55 26.63 0.75
CA SER A 217 3.17 27.12 0.78
C SER A 217 2.12 26.20 0.13
N ASP A 218 2.49 25.23 -0.72
CA ASP A 218 1.57 24.19 -1.24
C ASP A 218 1.46 22.95 -0.33
N VAL A 219 2.17 23.01 0.79
CA VAL A 219 2.23 21.99 1.85
C VAL A 219 1.42 22.43 3.09
N THR A 220 1.15 23.72 3.23
CA THR A 220 0.40 24.28 4.35
C THR A 220 -1.11 24.32 4.07
N LYS A 221 -1.81 23.19 4.30
CA LYS A 221 -3.19 23.19 4.86
C LYS A 221 -3.85 21.83 5.14
N ASN A 222 -3.30 20.68 4.69
CA ASN A 222 -4.01 19.39 4.84
C ASN A 222 -3.22 18.26 5.52
N ILE A 223 -2.14 18.57 6.23
CA ILE A 223 -1.56 17.66 7.23
C ILE A 223 -2.14 18.09 8.57
N TYR A 224 -3.26 17.49 8.93
CA TYR A 224 -3.91 17.78 10.20
C TYR A 224 -3.27 16.96 11.33
N ASN A 225 -3.11 17.67 12.46
CA ASN A 225 -2.98 17.19 13.84
C ASN A 225 -1.54 17.11 14.42
N MET A 226 -1.01 18.24 14.88
CA MET A 226 0.17 18.33 15.76
C MET A 226 0.05 17.58 17.10
N LYS A 227 -1.11 16.98 17.43
CA LYS A 227 -1.33 16.20 18.66
C LYS A 227 -1.17 14.69 18.49
N LYS A 228 -0.96 14.18 17.26
CA LYS A 228 -0.85 12.74 16.99
C LYS A 228 0.21 12.53 15.90
N ASP A 229 1.21 11.69 16.13
CA ASP A 229 2.38 11.44 15.26
C ASP A 229 2.08 10.80 13.89
N TYR A 230 1.03 11.25 13.19
CA TYR A 230 0.67 10.80 11.85
C TYR A 230 0.58 11.94 10.85
N TYR A 231 0.91 11.60 9.61
CA TYR A 231 0.78 12.45 8.45
C TYR A 231 -0.31 11.89 7.53
N ARG A 232 -1.01 12.77 6.83
CA ARG A 232 -2.04 12.39 5.87
C ARG A 232 -1.81 13.08 4.53
N LEU A 233 -1.65 12.28 3.49
CA LEU A 233 -1.69 12.72 2.10
C LEU A 233 -3.16 12.71 1.65
N GLU A 234 -3.67 13.81 1.09
CA GLU A 234 -4.95 13.84 0.38
C GLU A 234 -4.79 14.36 -1.05
N LEU A 235 -5.32 13.62 -2.03
CA LEU A 235 -5.43 14.04 -3.44
C LEU A 235 -6.90 14.26 -3.79
N THR A 236 -7.24 15.48 -4.16
CA THR A 236 -8.62 15.90 -4.50
C THR A 236 -8.75 16.45 -5.92
N ASN A 237 -7.63 16.78 -6.57
CA ASN A 237 -7.60 17.23 -7.97
C ASN A 237 -8.01 16.08 -8.90
N ALA A 238 -8.87 16.37 -9.89
CA ALA A 238 -9.40 15.36 -10.80
C ALA A 238 -8.33 14.69 -11.68
N LYS A 239 -7.23 15.38 -12.01
CA LYS A 239 -6.08 14.82 -12.74
C LYS A 239 -5.29 13.85 -11.87
N HIS A 240 -4.99 14.24 -10.63
CA HIS A 240 -4.27 13.36 -9.69
C HIS A 240 -5.08 12.10 -9.38
N ILE A 241 -6.40 12.25 -9.24
CA ILE A 241 -7.33 11.12 -9.08
C ILE A 241 -7.27 10.18 -10.29
N LEU A 242 -7.22 10.71 -11.51
CA LEU A 242 -7.08 9.90 -12.72
C LEU A 242 -5.74 9.14 -12.73
N ASN A 243 -4.65 9.77 -12.30
CA ASN A 243 -3.34 9.13 -12.18
C ASN A 243 -3.37 7.96 -11.17
N VAL A 244 -4.05 8.14 -10.03
CA VAL A 244 -4.28 7.05 -9.06
C VAL A 244 -5.09 5.91 -9.69
N ILE A 245 -6.17 6.22 -10.43
CA ILE A 245 -6.98 5.21 -11.12
C ILE A 245 -6.15 4.42 -12.13
N ASN A 246 -5.39 5.12 -12.98
CA ASN A 246 -4.55 4.50 -14.00
C ASN A 246 -3.50 3.57 -13.36
N TYR A 247 -2.82 4.06 -12.32
CA TYR A 247 -1.85 3.25 -11.58
C TYR A 247 -2.48 1.99 -10.98
N LEU A 248 -3.62 2.11 -10.29
CA LEU A 248 -4.28 0.96 -9.64
C LEU A 248 -4.98 0.01 -10.64
N ASN A 249 -5.19 0.44 -11.88
CA ASN A 249 -5.62 -0.45 -12.97
C ASN A 249 -4.47 -1.31 -13.50
N ILE A 250 -3.24 -0.79 -13.48
CA ILE A 250 -2.03 -1.53 -13.84
C ILE A 250 -1.57 -2.42 -12.67
N TYR A 251 -1.64 -1.92 -11.44
CA TYR A 251 -1.27 -2.62 -10.21
C TYR A 251 -2.47 -2.74 -9.26
N PRO A 252 -3.33 -3.76 -9.43
CA PRO A 252 -4.55 -3.90 -8.65
C PRO A 252 -4.28 -4.14 -7.18
N LEU A 253 -5.10 -3.50 -6.35
CA LEU A 253 -5.27 -3.84 -4.94
C LEU A 253 -5.71 -5.31 -4.83
N GLN A 254 -5.21 -6.01 -3.81
CA GLN A 254 -5.42 -7.44 -3.63
C GLN A 254 -6.44 -7.78 -2.54
N GLY A 255 -6.70 -6.87 -1.60
CA GLY A 255 -7.70 -7.01 -0.53
C GLY A 255 -9.09 -6.47 -0.87
N ASN A 256 -10.00 -6.48 0.11
CA ASN A 256 -11.36 -5.93 -0.01
C ASN A 256 -11.39 -4.46 -0.46
N LYS A 257 -10.32 -3.69 -0.21
CA LYS A 257 -10.17 -2.30 -0.66
C LYS A 257 -10.21 -2.16 -2.19
N ASN A 258 -9.88 -3.23 -2.94
CA ASN A 258 -10.06 -3.25 -4.39
C ASN A 258 -11.53 -3.07 -4.81
N ILE A 259 -12.48 -3.64 -4.05
CA ILE A 259 -13.92 -3.47 -4.32
C ILE A 259 -14.31 -2.00 -4.16
N ILE A 260 -13.78 -1.35 -3.12
CA ILE A 260 -14.00 0.08 -2.85
C ILE A 260 -13.38 0.91 -3.98
N PHE A 261 -12.14 0.61 -4.38
CA PHE A 261 -11.47 1.26 -5.51
C PHE A 261 -12.30 1.14 -6.80
N LYS A 262 -12.77 -0.05 -7.17
CA LYS A 262 -13.59 -0.25 -8.38
C LYS A 262 -14.91 0.51 -8.34
N ARG A 263 -15.55 0.62 -7.17
CA ARG A 263 -16.72 1.50 -7.00
C ARG A 263 -16.35 2.97 -7.16
N TRP A 264 -15.22 3.40 -6.61
CA TRP A 264 -14.71 4.77 -6.69
C TRP A 264 -14.33 5.17 -8.13
N GLU A 265 -13.63 4.29 -8.86
CA GLU A 265 -13.36 4.42 -10.30
C GLU A 265 -14.65 4.60 -11.10
N ARG A 266 -15.66 3.75 -10.84
CA ARG A 266 -16.97 3.86 -11.49
C ARG A 266 -17.66 5.19 -11.18
N ILE A 267 -17.53 5.72 -9.96
CA ILE A 267 -18.04 7.05 -9.61
C ILE A 267 -17.33 8.13 -10.45
N TYR A 268 -16.00 8.06 -10.58
CA TYR A 268 -15.24 9.00 -11.40
C TYR A 268 -15.69 8.98 -12.87
N GLY A 269 -15.83 7.80 -13.47
CA GLY A 269 -16.25 7.65 -14.87
C GLY A 269 -17.68 8.14 -15.15
N ASN A 270 -18.58 8.03 -14.15
CA ASN A 270 -19.98 8.44 -14.30
C ASN A 270 -20.26 9.88 -13.83
N LYS A 271 -19.23 10.68 -13.46
CA LYS A 271 -19.41 12.05 -12.97
C LYS A 271 -20.12 12.99 -13.96
N ILE A 272 -20.12 12.65 -15.26
CA ILE A 272 -20.79 13.43 -16.31
C ILE A 272 -22.30 13.52 -16.12
N ILE A 273 -22.91 12.55 -15.41
CA ILE A 273 -24.33 12.56 -15.03
C ILE A 273 -24.70 13.87 -14.33
N LEU A 274 -23.75 14.52 -13.64
CA LEU A 274 -24.02 15.76 -12.89
C LEU A 274 -24.07 17.02 -13.76
N LYS A 275 -23.57 17.01 -15.01
CA LYS A 275 -23.46 18.22 -15.83
C LYS A 275 -24.81 18.84 -16.21
N SER A 276 -25.88 18.04 -16.26
CA SER A 276 -27.22 18.45 -16.71
C SER A 276 -28.29 18.35 -15.63
N ILE A 277 -27.92 18.09 -14.37
CA ILE A 277 -28.88 17.78 -13.31
C ILE A 277 -28.97 18.92 -12.30
N LYS A 278 -30.17 19.50 -12.21
CA LYS A 278 -30.57 20.45 -11.16
C LYS A 278 -30.96 19.71 -9.87
N THR A 279 -30.92 20.41 -8.74
CA THR A 279 -31.18 19.82 -7.40
C THR A 279 -32.51 19.08 -7.30
N ASN A 280 -33.57 19.64 -7.90
CA ASN A 280 -34.95 19.14 -7.79
C ASN A 280 -35.28 18.03 -8.81
N PHE A 281 -34.35 17.72 -9.71
CA PHE A 281 -34.57 16.74 -10.77
C PHE A 281 -33.84 15.43 -10.45
N HIS A 282 -34.61 14.36 -10.25
CA HIS A 282 -34.08 13.05 -9.88
C HIS A 282 -34.40 11.99 -10.93
N THR A 283 -33.54 11.88 -11.94
CA THR A 283 -33.63 10.79 -12.91
C THR A 283 -33.30 9.44 -12.26
N LYS A 284 -33.78 8.33 -12.86
CA LYS A 284 -33.40 6.96 -12.42
C LYS A 284 -31.87 6.77 -12.43
N SER A 285 -31.19 7.37 -13.42
CA SER A 285 -29.72 7.37 -13.52
C SER A 285 -29.08 8.08 -12.33
N PHE A 286 -29.56 9.27 -11.96
CA PHE A 286 -29.08 10.00 -10.79
C PHE A 286 -29.31 9.24 -9.48
N LYS A 287 -30.51 8.66 -9.28
CA LYS A 287 -30.81 7.87 -8.07
C LYS A 287 -29.83 6.70 -7.92
N ARG A 288 -29.50 6.00 -9.02
CA ARG A 288 -28.49 4.93 -9.03
C ARG A 288 -27.09 5.45 -8.73
N PHE A 289 -26.69 6.55 -9.35
CA PHE A 289 -25.38 7.19 -9.11
C PHE A 289 -25.22 7.66 -7.66
N LYS A 290 -26.25 8.33 -7.10
CA LYS A 290 -26.26 8.77 -5.70
C LYS A 290 -26.12 7.58 -4.74
N ARG A 291 -26.88 6.49 -4.95
CA ARG A 291 -26.73 5.26 -4.15
C ARG A 291 -25.32 4.69 -4.21
N LEU A 292 -24.69 4.71 -5.39
CA LEU A 292 -23.30 4.25 -5.54
C LEU A 292 -22.33 5.10 -4.71
N VAL A 293 -22.50 6.44 -4.71
CA VAL A 293 -21.67 7.35 -3.91
C VAL A 293 -21.92 7.17 -2.41
N ASP A 294 -23.18 7.12 -2.00
CA ASP A 294 -23.56 6.99 -0.59
C ASP A 294 -23.04 5.68 0.03
N ASN A 295 -23.07 4.59 -0.75
CA ASN A 295 -22.59 3.27 -0.32
C ASN A 295 -21.05 3.11 -0.35
N LEU A 296 -20.30 4.10 -0.86
CA LEU A 296 -18.84 3.99 -0.93
C LEU A 296 -18.20 4.12 0.45
N ASN A 297 -18.68 5.06 1.27
CA ASN A 297 -18.06 5.39 2.56
C ASN A 297 -18.57 4.53 3.72
N LEU A 298 -19.52 3.62 3.46
CA LEU A 298 -19.98 2.67 4.46
C LEU A 298 -18.81 1.74 4.81
N LYS A 299 -18.50 1.63 6.10
CA LYS A 299 -17.45 0.73 6.58
C LYS A 299 -17.81 -0.70 6.16
N SER A 300 -16.91 -1.34 5.41
CA SER A 300 -16.89 -2.80 5.22
C SER A 300 -16.40 -3.49 6.47
#